data_AF-A0A7S2C948-F1
#
_entry.id   AF-A0A7S2C948-F1
#
_cell.length_a   1.000
_cell.length_b   1.000
_cell.length_c   1.000
_cell.angle_alpha   90.00
_cell.angle_beta   90.00
_cell.angle_gamma   90.00
#
_symmetry.space_group_name_H-M   'P 1'
#
loop_
_entity.id
_entity.type
_entity.pdbx_description
1 polymer ?
#
loop_
_entity_poly.entity_id
_entity_poly.type
_entity_poly.pdbx_seq_one_letter_code
_entity_poly.pdbx_strand_id
1 'polypeptide(L)'
;SNGSIACKFTTEAISAEADKDFEKVEQELVFEANAITKTVEVPIIDNGRYNLNATFKCVLSEPRCVGAAGVTITMSEHTECIVTVVADENTRKLYDNVS
;
A
#
# COMPACT_ATOMS: atom_id res chain seq x y z
N SER A 1 -13.14 -12.81 26.56
CA SER A 1 -13.12 -13.02 25.11
C SER A 1 -12.06 -12.11 24.53
N ASN A 2 -11.10 -12.67 23.83
CA ASN A 2 -10.03 -11.90 23.20
C ASN A 2 -10.49 -11.63 21.77
N GLY A 3 -11.31 -10.60 21.57
CA GLY A 3 -11.79 -10.25 20.23
C GLY A 3 -10.63 -9.81 19.34
N SER A 4 -10.57 -10.33 18.12
CA SER A 4 -9.61 -9.91 17.11
C SER A 4 -10.30 -8.92 16.16
N ILE A 5 -9.55 -8.05 15.50
CA ILE A 5 -10.08 -7.07 14.53
C ILE A 5 -9.53 -7.43 13.16
N ALA A 6 -10.37 -7.38 12.14
CA ALA A 6 -9.94 -7.55 10.76
C ALA A 6 -10.25 -6.29 9.94
N CYS A 7 -9.39 -6.01 8.95
CA CYS A 7 -9.66 -5.06 7.88
C CYS A 7 -9.03 -5.56 6.58
N LYS A 8 -9.46 -4.99 5.45
CA LYS A 8 -8.84 -5.23 4.15
C LYS A 8 -7.78 -4.17 3.86
N PHE A 9 -6.69 -4.58 3.23
CA PHE A 9 -5.67 -3.71 2.68
C PHE A 9 -5.62 -3.89 1.16
N THR A 10 -5.66 -2.78 0.42
CA THR A 10 -5.55 -2.76 -1.04
C THR A 10 -4.59 -1.68 -1.51
N THR A 11 -3.82 -1.97 -2.56
CA THR A 11 -3.09 -0.95 -3.32
C THR A 11 -3.87 -0.54 -4.57
N GLU A 12 -3.95 0.76 -4.84
CA GLU A 12 -4.64 1.32 -6.02
C GLU A 12 -3.70 2.26 -6.79
N ALA A 13 -3.67 2.10 -8.11
CA ALA A 13 -2.91 2.94 -9.02
C ALA A 13 -3.44 4.38 -9.05
N ILE A 14 -2.54 5.37 -9.12
CA ILE A 14 -2.87 6.77 -9.42
C ILE A 14 -2.19 7.18 -10.72
N SER A 15 -0.85 7.34 -10.68
CA SER A 15 -0.02 7.56 -11.86
C SER A 15 0.98 6.43 -12.11
N ALA A 16 1.27 5.63 -11.08
CA ALA A 16 2.00 4.37 -11.22
C ALA A 16 1.07 3.27 -11.78
N GLU A 17 1.59 2.46 -12.69
CA GLU A 17 0.90 1.33 -13.30
C GLU A 17 1.11 0.06 -12.46
N ALA A 18 0.02 -0.60 -12.06
CA ALA A 18 0.09 -1.91 -11.41
C ALA A 18 0.73 -2.95 -12.35
N ASP A 19 1.50 -3.87 -11.76
CA ASP A 19 2.29 -4.92 -12.42
C ASP A 19 3.37 -4.39 -13.39
N LYS A 20 3.65 -3.09 -13.34
CA LYS A 20 4.75 -2.44 -14.07
C LYS A 20 5.63 -1.60 -13.17
N ASP A 21 5.04 -0.82 -12.28
CA ASP A 21 5.76 0.05 -11.33
C ASP A 21 5.68 -0.50 -9.90
N PHE A 22 4.60 -1.22 -9.55
CA PHE A 22 4.43 -1.93 -8.29
C PHE A 22 3.55 -3.17 -8.48
N GLU A 23 3.72 -4.18 -7.64
CA GLU A 23 2.81 -5.34 -7.62
C GLU A 23 1.53 -5.00 -6.84
N LYS A 24 0.36 -5.30 -7.42
CA LYS A 24 -0.90 -5.06 -6.72
C LYS A 24 -1.01 -5.98 -5.51
N VAL A 25 -1.19 -5.41 -4.33
CA VAL A 25 -1.44 -6.14 -3.08
C VAL A 25 -2.90 -5.97 -2.67
N GLU A 26 -3.55 -7.10 -2.41
CA GLU A 26 -4.88 -7.19 -1.82
C GLU A 26 -4.85 -8.28 -0.75
N GLN A 27 -5.04 -7.90 0.50
CA GLN A 27 -4.90 -8.84 1.63
C GLN A 27 -5.83 -8.51 2.79
N GLU A 28 -6.09 -9.51 3.61
CA GLU A 28 -6.78 -9.35 4.88
C GLU A 28 -5.80 -9.21 6.04
N LEU A 29 -5.97 -8.16 6.83
CA LEU A 29 -5.19 -7.90 8.02
C LEU A 29 -5.98 -8.31 9.26
N VAL A 30 -5.55 -9.36 9.95
CA VAL A 30 -6.14 -9.80 11.23
C VAL A 30 -5.24 -9.40 12.38
N PHE A 31 -5.71 -8.46 13.19
CA PHE A 31 -5.11 -8.02 14.44
C PHE A 31 -5.62 -8.91 15.56
N GLU A 32 -4.76 -9.81 16.04
CA GLU A 32 -5.03 -10.60 17.23
C GLU A 32 -5.15 -9.71 18.46
N ALA A 33 -5.73 -10.25 19.53
CA ALA A 33 -5.82 -9.51 20.78
C ALA A 33 -4.44 -8.99 21.23
N ASN A 34 -4.39 -7.68 21.51
CA ASN A 34 -3.20 -6.90 21.85
C ASN A 34 -2.22 -6.59 20.69
N ALA A 35 -2.52 -7.01 19.45
CA ALA A 35 -1.76 -6.58 18.29
C ALA A 35 -2.27 -5.21 17.81
N ILE A 36 -1.39 -4.21 17.79
CA ILE A 36 -1.70 -2.85 17.31
C ILE A 36 -1.01 -2.50 15.98
N THR A 37 -0.13 -3.38 15.49
CA THR A 37 0.67 -3.16 14.28
C THR A 37 0.69 -4.41 13.39
N LYS A 38 0.64 -4.19 12.08
CA LYS A 38 0.88 -5.20 11.03
C LYS A 38 1.75 -4.58 9.95
N THR A 39 2.60 -5.41 9.35
CA THR A 39 3.45 -5.03 8.22
C THR A 39 2.85 -5.59 6.93
N VAL A 40 2.86 -4.77 5.88
CA VAL A 40 2.47 -5.17 4.53
C VAL A 40 3.64 -4.89 3.60
N GLU A 41 4.05 -5.89 2.83
CA GLU A 41 5.08 -5.72 1.81
C GLU A 41 4.40 -5.45 0.47
N VAL A 42 4.78 -4.34 -0.17
CA VAL A 42 4.35 -3.97 -1.53
C VAL A 42 5.61 -3.92 -2.40
N PRO A 43 5.84 -4.93 -3.26
CA PRO A 43 6.99 -4.94 -4.16
C PRO A 43 6.94 -3.78 -5.17
N ILE A 44 8.08 -3.12 -5.36
CA ILE A 44 8.28 -2.10 -6.39
C ILE A 44 9.04 -2.74 -7.54
N ILE A 45 8.57 -2.52 -8.77
CA ILE A 45 9.13 -3.13 -9.98
C ILE A 45 10.06 -2.12 -10.66
N ASP A 46 11.32 -2.48 -10.85
CA ASP A 46 12.26 -1.70 -11.66
C ASP A 46 12.11 -2.08 -13.14
N ASN A 47 11.49 -1.19 -13.91
CA ASN A 47 11.20 -1.39 -15.33
C ASN A 47 12.03 -0.47 -16.27
N GLY A 48 13.03 0.24 -15.72
CA GLY A 48 13.87 1.15 -16.50
C GLY A 48 13.23 2.49 -16.89
N ARG A 49 11.99 2.77 -16.47
CA ARG A 49 11.30 4.05 -16.74
C ARG A 49 11.65 5.10 -15.68
N TYR A 50 12.85 5.65 -15.76
CA TYR A 50 13.32 6.69 -14.83
C TYR A 50 12.91 8.12 -15.21
N ASN A 51 11.91 8.29 -16.08
CA ASN A 51 11.66 9.58 -16.70
C ASN A 51 10.77 10.49 -15.84
N LEU A 52 9.95 9.93 -14.94
CA LEU A 52 9.00 10.67 -14.09
C LEU A 52 8.72 9.89 -12.79
N ASN A 53 8.50 10.61 -11.69
CA ASN A 53 7.97 10.04 -10.46
C ASN A 53 6.52 9.56 -10.68
N ALA A 54 6.18 8.43 -10.09
CA ALA A 54 4.85 7.83 -10.18
C ALA A 54 4.27 7.58 -8.78
N THR A 55 2.94 7.49 -8.66
CA THR A 55 2.27 7.35 -7.37
C THR A 55 1.21 6.26 -7.38
N PHE A 56 1.07 5.57 -6.27
CA PHE A 56 -0.05 4.69 -5.95
C PHE A 56 -0.51 4.96 -4.51
N LYS A 57 -1.70 4.50 -4.15
CA LYS A 57 -2.20 4.60 -2.77
C LYS A 57 -2.38 3.24 -2.12
N CYS A 58 -2.15 3.20 -0.82
CA CYS A 58 -2.48 2.10 0.07
C CYS A 58 -3.77 2.45 0.81
N VAL A 59 -4.75 1.56 0.82
CA VAL A 59 -6.09 1.79 1.36
C VAL A 59 -6.43 0.71 2.37
N LEU A 60 -6.88 1.12 3.57
CA LEU A 60 -7.51 0.25 4.56
C LEU A 60 -9.03 0.38 4.47
N SER A 61 -9.72 -0.75 4.40
CA SER A 61 -11.19 -0.77 4.26
C SER A 61 -11.83 -1.90 5.06
N GLU A 62 -13.17 -1.88 5.14
CA GLU A 62 -13.99 -2.94 5.75
C GLU A 62 -13.54 -3.39 7.16
N PRO A 63 -13.45 -2.48 8.15
CA PRO A 63 -13.23 -2.87 9.55
C PRO A 63 -14.31 -3.83 10.04
N ARG A 64 -13.92 -4.89 10.75
CA ARG A 64 -14.87 -5.79 11.42
C ARG A 64 -14.28 -6.53 12.61
N CYS A 65 -15.14 -6.92 13.56
CA CYS A 65 -14.77 -7.74 14.70
C CYS A 65 -14.78 -9.20 14.28
N VAL A 66 -13.77 -9.94 14.70
CA VAL A 66 -13.66 -11.39 14.55
C VAL A 66 -13.86 -12.00 15.94
N GLY A 67 -14.95 -12.75 16.12
CA GLY A 67 -15.22 -13.50 17.36
C GLY A 67 -16.03 -12.77 18.44
N ALA A 68 -16.49 -11.55 18.21
CA ALA A 68 -17.44 -10.85 19.09
C ALA A 68 -18.52 -10.15 18.26
N ALA A 69 -19.79 -10.51 18.50
CA ALA A 69 -20.94 -9.84 17.89
C ALA A 69 -21.31 -8.59 18.70
N GLY A 70 -21.71 -7.51 18.01
CA GLY A 70 -22.27 -6.30 18.66
C GLY A 70 -21.25 -5.25 19.10
N VAL A 71 -19.98 -5.35 18.70
CA VAL A 71 -18.98 -4.28 18.90
C VAL A 71 -18.96 -3.39 17.66
N THR A 72 -19.12 -2.09 17.85
CA THR A 72 -18.98 -1.09 16.77
C THR A 72 -17.50 -0.82 16.55
N ILE A 73 -17.04 -0.98 15.32
CA ILE A 73 -15.70 -0.54 14.90
C ILE A 73 -15.86 0.58 13.88
N THR A 74 -15.05 1.61 14.05
CA THR A 74 -14.93 2.71 13.11
C THR A 74 -13.47 2.83 12.69
N MET A 75 -13.25 3.10 11.41
CA MET A 75 -11.92 3.49 10.93
C MET A 75 -11.57 4.89 11.44
N SER A 76 -10.26 5.17 11.49
CA SER A 76 -9.77 6.52 11.78
C SER A 76 -9.95 7.44 10.55
N GLU A 77 -9.59 8.70 10.69
CA GLU A 77 -9.55 9.66 9.58
C GLU A 77 -8.52 9.27 8.50
N HIS A 78 -7.45 8.59 8.88
CA HIS A 78 -6.38 8.19 7.96
C HIS A 78 -6.51 6.72 7.57
N THR A 79 -7.29 6.45 6.52
CA THR A 79 -7.42 5.11 5.90
C THR A 79 -6.60 4.97 4.62
N GLU A 80 -6.01 6.06 4.15
CA GLU A 80 -5.27 6.11 2.88
C GLU A 80 -3.88 6.69 3.09
N CYS A 81 -2.89 6.15 2.38
CA CYS A 81 -1.53 6.65 2.32
C CYS A 81 -1.06 6.67 0.87
N ILE A 82 -0.49 7.79 0.42
CA ILE A 82 0.07 7.93 -0.93
C ILE A 82 1.55 7.58 -0.89
N VAL A 83 1.95 6.65 -1.76
CA VAL A 83 3.35 6.25 -1.96
C VAL A 83 3.84 6.82 -3.28
N THR A 84 5.01 7.46 -3.25
CA THR A 84 5.69 7.96 -4.46
C THR A 84 6.85 7.04 -4.80
N VAL A 85 6.80 6.44 -5.98
CA VAL A 85 7.93 5.76 -6.61
C VAL A 85 8.79 6.84 -7.26
N VAL A 86 9.96 7.08 -6.67
CA VAL A 86 10.88 8.13 -7.10
C VAL A 86 11.78 7.57 -8.21
N ALA A 87 11.87 8.32 -9.31
CA ALA A 87 12.80 8.01 -10.38
C ALA A 87 14.25 8.32 -9.96
N ASP A 88 15.20 7.44 -10.29
CA ASP A 88 16.62 7.71 -10.07
C ASP A 88 17.14 8.75 -11.07
N GLU A 89 17.40 9.95 -10.59
CA GLU A 89 17.91 11.07 -11.39
C GLU A 89 19.35 10.84 -11.91
N ASN A 90 20.11 9.89 -11.34
CA ASN A 90 21.47 9.61 -11.79
C ASN A 90 21.48 8.84 -13.13
N THR A 91 20.53 7.92 -13.34
CA THR A 91 20.36 7.19 -14.62
C THR A 91 19.90 8.12 -15.74
N ARG A 92 19.15 9.18 -15.43
CA ARG A 92 18.73 10.21 -16.39
C ARG A 92 19.92 10.93 -17.02
N LYS A 93 20.92 11.30 -16.21
CA LYS A 93 22.13 12.01 -16.69
C LYS A 93 22.99 11.17 -17.63
N LEU A 94 22.95 9.84 -17.52
CA LEU A 94 23.66 8.96 -18.45
C LEU A 94 23.02 8.96 -19.85
N TYR A 95 21.68 9.02 -19.93
CA TYR A 95 20.98 9.08 -21.22
C TYR A 95 21.08 10.45 -21.90
N ASP A 96 20.93 11.55 -21.14
CA ASP A 96 21.00 12.91 -21.69
C ASP A 96 22.39 13.28 -22.22
N ASN A 97 23.45 12.57 -21.81
CA ASN A 97 24.83 12.79 -22.29
C ASN A 97 25.21 11.98 -23.54
N VAL A 98 24.28 11.20 -24.12
CA VAL A 98 24.51 10.40 -25.33
C VAL A 98 23.60 10.83 -26.50
N SER A 99 22.86 11.94 -26.37
CA SER A 99 22.07 12.52 -27.47
C SER A 99 22.79 13.65 -28.19
#